data_AF-A0A6C0BBS5-F1
#
_entry.id   AF-A0A6C0BBS5-F1
#
_cell.length_a   1.000
_cell.length_b   1.000
_cell.length_c   1.000
_cell.angle_alpha   90.00
_cell.angle_beta   90.00
_cell.angle_gamma   90.00
#
_symmetry.space_group_name_H-M   'P 1'
#
loop_
_entity.id
_entity.type
_entity.pdbx_description
1 polymer ?
#
loop_
_entity_poly.entity_id
_entity_poly.type
_entity_poly.pdbx_seq_one_letter_code
_entity_poly.pdbx_strand_id
1 'polypeptide(L)'
;MSTLRVRQIIEGMDAVSRANLKKLLPPKLKMPDAETQRYPNALLGCFPEPYSYLGILAEHLLRLPSSSITVDTLIATAKSVCTEFGVEQEAKVRKSKTTEPFLECLIATRKELEKVLVAGQPLEFEPTITSGSVEGHPDMKNTSQIFEIKLTGMMKANWTAFLLQVFAYGAIATATTDLYLVLPLQKTVWHADIRGWKKRNEFLEALTSWSTKQQTTGLETALMAMALCAEHRIGCHVGKQKVLATTLAGLGDYSRPYQLFLGGPQNSKLVIADDDLAASLGLVTKTRAKIYVHSQYIINLCAPTDTWHTDLLIKNLQYTRAFGGLGVVVHVGKSTTQGVPEALEKMRAAIGLAIEHATVDCPLLLETPAGQGTETLKDMNEFLNFVDSFKDQRLRVCLDTCHVFACGHKPLEYISAALARPALLKLIHFNDSLGGCGSCVDRHASIGAGNIGMEGMRAIAETCSAAGLPMIIE
;
A
#
# COMPACT_ATOMS: atom_id res chain seq x y z
N MET A 1 21.84 2.77 -15.55
CA MET A 1 20.66 1.89 -15.65
C MET A 1 20.12 1.70 -14.25
N SER A 2 18.81 1.83 -14.04
CA SER A 2 18.19 1.53 -12.73
C SER A 2 18.38 0.05 -12.40
N THR A 3 18.74 -0.23 -11.15
CA THR A 3 18.76 -1.59 -10.62
C THR A 3 17.39 -1.96 -10.05
N LEU A 4 17.08 -3.25 -10.07
CA LEU A 4 15.87 -3.82 -9.49
C LEU A 4 16.27 -4.88 -8.47
N ARG A 5 15.65 -4.87 -7.28
CA ARG A 5 16.01 -5.83 -6.23
C ARG A 5 15.59 -7.24 -6.64
N VAL A 6 16.41 -8.24 -6.34
CA VAL A 6 16.14 -9.67 -6.57
C VAL A 6 14.73 -10.04 -6.13
N ARG A 7 14.31 -9.59 -4.94
CA ARG A 7 12.98 -9.85 -4.41
C ARG A 7 11.87 -9.27 -5.29
N GLN A 8 12.01 -8.02 -5.73
CA GLN A 8 11.06 -7.36 -6.64
C GLN A 8 10.98 -8.11 -7.99
N ILE A 9 12.13 -8.50 -8.53
CA ILE A 9 12.21 -9.26 -9.79
C ILE A 9 11.42 -10.57 -9.66
N ILE A 10 11.69 -11.37 -8.62
CA ILE A 10 11.04 -12.68 -8.41
C ILE A 10 9.55 -12.53 -8.11
N GLU A 11 9.16 -11.53 -7.31
CA GLU A 11 7.75 -11.25 -6.98
C GLU A 11 6.96 -10.82 -8.22
N GLY A 12 7.57 -10.03 -9.11
CA GLY A 12 6.98 -9.59 -10.38
C GLY A 12 6.99 -10.63 -11.51
N MET A 13 7.48 -11.84 -11.28
CA MET A 13 7.39 -12.94 -12.26
C MET A 13 6.05 -13.68 -12.13
N ASP A 14 5.47 -14.06 -13.26
CA ASP A 14 4.35 -15.02 -13.28
C ASP A 14 4.79 -16.44 -12.85
N ALA A 15 3.83 -17.34 -12.64
CA ALA A 15 4.09 -18.70 -12.16
C ALA A 15 4.94 -19.54 -13.14
N VAL A 16 4.75 -19.38 -14.45
CA VAL A 16 5.49 -20.11 -15.49
C VAL A 16 6.94 -19.66 -15.51
N SER A 17 7.15 -18.36 -15.41
CA SER A 17 8.45 -17.72 -15.41
C SER A 17 9.26 -18.08 -14.16
N ARG A 18 8.64 -18.09 -12.98
CA ARG A 18 9.26 -18.62 -11.75
C ARG A 18 9.61 -20.10 -11.88
N ALA A 19 8.73 -20.91 -12.48
CA ALA A 19 8.99 -22.33 -12.70
C ALA A 19 10.17 -22.56 -13.67
N ASN A 20 10.30 -21.73 -14.71
CA ASN A 20 11.43 -21.78 -15.64
C ASN A 20 12.73 -21.34 -14.98
N LEU A 21 12.73 -20.26 -14.20
CA LEU A 21 13.89 -19.84 -13.42
C LEU A 21 14.34 -20.94 -12.44
N LYS A 22 13.39 -21.61 -11.78
CA LYS A 22 13.67 -22.76 -10.89
C LYS A 22 14.40 -23.91 -11.60
N LYS A 23 14.10 -24.19 -12.88
CA LYS A 23 14.78 -25.24 -13.67
C LYS A 23 16.26 -24.94 -13.93
N LEU A 24 16.70 -23.72 -13.68
CA LEU A 24 18.10 -23.30 -13.82
C LEU A 24 18.91 -23.50 -12.53
N LEU A 25 18.26 -23.79 -11.39
CA LEU A 25 18.96 -24.14 -10.15
C LEU A 25 19.69 -25.50 -10.27
N PRO A 26 20.72 -25.76 -9.44
CA PRO A 26 21.32 -27.08 -9.35
C PRO A 26 20.30 -28.18 -9.02
N PRO A 27 20.50 -29.42 -9.51
CA PRO A 27 19.64 -30.53 -9.17
C PRO A 27 19.80 -30.94 -7.70
N LYS A 28 18.79 -31.64 -7.15
CA LYS A 28 18.83 -32.28 -5.82
C LYS A 28 18.95 -31.31 -4.61
N LEU A 29 18.45 -30.08 -4.73
CA LEU A 29 18.30 -29.16 -3.58
C LEU A 29 17.15 -29.61 -2.66
N LYS A 30 17.49 -30.34 -1.59
CA LYS A 30 16.51 -30.83 -0.61
C LYS A 30 16.28 -29.80 0.49
N MET A 31 15.02 -29.60 0.85
CA MET A 31 14.65 -28.89 2.07
C MET A 31 15.20 -29.65 3.28
N PRO A 32 15.71 -28.98 4.32
CA PRO A 32 16.18 -29.67 5.52
C PRO A 32 15.02 -30.39 6.19
N ASP A 33 15.29 -31.61 6.67
CA ASP A 33 14.37 -32.39 7.49
C ASP A 33 14.54 -31.99 8.96
N ALA A 34 13.98 -30.82 9.29
CA ALA A 34 14.11 -30.21 10.60
C ALA A 34 12.75 -29.78 11.14
N GLU A 35 12.49 -30.07 12.41
CA GLU A 35 11.26 -29.68 13.09
C GLU A 35 11.16 -28.16 13.20
N THR A 36 10.01 -27.62 12.82
CA THR A 36 9.73 -26.19 12.90
C THR A 36 9.20 -25.82 14.28
N GLN A 37 9.95 -24.98 14.99
CA GLN A 37 9.58 -24.47 16.29
C GLN A 37 8.51 -23.37 16.20
N ARG A 38 7.75 -23.20 17.28
CA ARG A 38 6.68 -22.19 17.35
C ARG A 38 7.28 -20.78 17.45
N TYR A 39 6.55 -19.81 16.89
CA TYR A 39 6.87 -18.41 17.09
C TYR A 39 6.69 -17.98 18.56
N PRO A 40 7.48 -17.01 19.04
CA PRO A 40 7.34 -16.45 20.37
C PRO A 40 6.13 -15.51 20.46
N ASN A 41 4.96 -16.06 20.84
CA ASN A 41 3.70 -15.29 20.95
C ASN A 41 3.81 -14.00 21.77
N ALA A 42 4.64 -13.97 22.80
CA ALA A 42 4.81 -12.77 23.61
C ALA A 42 5.48 -11.64 22.82
N LEU A 43 6.49 -11.96 22.01
CA LEU A 43 7.15 -10.99 21.13
C LEU A 43 6.21 -10.53 20.02
N LEU A 44 5.47 -11.46 19.40
CA LEU A 44 4.50 -11.09 18.35
C LEU A 44 3.50 -10.03 18.84
N GLY A 45 3.01 -10.16 20.07
CA GLY A 45 2.09 -9.18 20.66
C GLY A 45 2.76 -7.93 21.23
N CYS A 46 4.01 -7.62 20.90
CA CYS A 46 4.73 -6.42 21.35
C CYS A 46 5.03 -5.42 20.21
N PHE A 47 4.71 -5.74 18.96
CA PHE A 47 5.08 -4.93 17.80
C PHE A 47 3.86 -4.64 16.91
N PRO A 48 3.81 -3.47 16.24
CA PRO A 48 2.75 -3.12 15.30
C PRO A 48 2.78 -4.00 14.04
N GLU A 49 3.97 -4.48 13.63
CA GLU A 49 4.15 -5.48 12.57
C GLU A 49 4.86 -6.74 13.11
N PRO A 50 4.12 -7.65 13.78
CA PRO A 50 4.69 -8.73 14.59
C PRO A 50 5.79 -9.55 13.92
N TYR A 51 5.58 -9.97 12.67
CA TYR A 51 6.51 -10.85 11.96
C TYR A 51 7.69 -10.10 11.34
N SER A 52 7.49 -8.88 10.85
CA SER A 52 8.55 -8.02 10.30
C SER A 52 9.59 -7.72 11.39
N TYR A 53 9.14 -7.23 12.54
CA TYR A 53 10.02 -6.91 13.67
C TYR A 53 10.69 -8.17 14.22
N LEU A 54 9.99 -9.29 14.30
CA LEU A 54 10.59 -10.53 14.79
C LEU A 54 11.73 -11.03 13.87
N GLY A 55 11.59 -10.86 12.55
CA GLY A 55 12.66 -11.12 11.58
C GLY A 55 13.90 -10.26 11.85
N ILE A 56 13.71 -8.94 11.95
CA ILE A 56 14.77 -7.96 12.25
C ILE A 56 15.51 -8.31 13.56
N LEU A 57 14.76 -8.68 14.61
CA LEU A 57 15.35 -9.10 15.89
C LEU A 57 16.22 -10.34 15.73
N ALA A 58 15.74 -11.35 15.01
CA ALA A 58 16.51 -12.57 14.76
C ALA A 58 17.79 -12.25 13.98
N GLU A 59 17.71 -11.41 12.94
CA GLU A 59 18.85 -10.97 12.14
C GLU A 59 19.91 -10.26 12.98
N HIS A 60 19.50 -9.28 13.80
CA HIS A 60 20.41 -8.55 14.69
C HIS A 60 21.06 -9.45 15.74
N LEU A 61 20.29 -10.33 16.38
CA LEU A 61 20.81 -11.23 17.40
C LEU A 61 21.78 -12.27 16.82
N LEU A 62 21.56 -12.72 15.58
CA LEU A 62 22.47 -13.64 14.89
C LEU A 62 23.81 -12.99 14.49
N ARG A 63 23.93 -11.66 14.55
CA ARG A 63 25.22 -10.96 14.40
C ARG A 63 26.13 -11.15 15.63
N LEU A 64 25.53 -11.41 16.80
CA LEU A 64 26.25 -11.58 18.06
C LEU A 64 26.86 -12.98 18.17
N PRO A 65 27.93 -13.16 18.96
CA PRO A 65 28.38 -14.49 19.38
C PRO A 65 27.26 -15.24 20.09
N SER A 66 27.22 -16.57 19.95
CA SER A 66 26.17 -17.40 20.58
C SER A 66 26.06 -17.21 22.10
N SER A 67 27.18 -16.92 22.78
CA SER A 67 27.23 -16.62 24.23
C SER A 67 26.60 -15.29 24.63
N SER A 68 26.43 -14.37 23.67
CA SER A 68 25.91 -13.02 23.92
C SER A 68 24.43 -12.89 23.59
N ILE A 69 23.81 -13.91 22.98
CA ILE A 69 22.38 -13.94 22.71
C ILE A 69 21.64 -14.23 24.02
N THR A 70 21.10 -13.19 24.63
CA THR A 70 20.41 -13.22 25.92
C THR A 70 19.09 -12.44 25.85
N VAL A 71 18.25 -12.59 26.86
CA VAL A 71 17.02 -11.78 27.00
C VAL A 71 17.32 -10.29 27.08
N ASP A 72 18.42 -9.89 27.71
CA ASP A 72 18.81 -8.48 27.83
C ASP A 72 19.24 -7.90 26.49
N THR A 73 20.01 -8.66 25.69
CA THR A 73 20.34 -8.23 24.33
C THR A 73 19.13 -8.21 23.41
N LEU A 74 18.18 -9.15 23.56
CA LEU A 74 16.92 -9.14 22.82
C LEU A 74 16.13 -7.86 23.11
N ILE A 75 16.01 -7.49 24.38
CA ILE A 75 15.30 -6.29 24.81
C ILE A 75 16.02 -5.03 24.34
N ALA A 76 17.35 -4.98 24.45
CA ALA A 76 18.14 -3.86 23.95
C ALA A 76 17.94 -3.67 22.44
N THR A 77 18.00 -4.75 21.66
CA THR A 77 17.72 -4.72 20.22
C THR A 77 16.28 -4.26 19.96
N ALA A 78 15.28 -4.80 20.66
CA ALA A 78 13.88 -4.41 20.50
C ALA A 78 13.64 -2.92 20.72
N LYS A 79 14.25 -2.34 21.76
CA LYS A 79 14.22 -0.89 22.01
C LYS A 79 14.91 -0.08 20.92
N SER A 80 15.98 -0.60 20.32
CA SER A 80 16.72 0.10 19.26
C SER A 80 15.97 0.13 17.92
N VAL A 81 15.16 -0.89 17.63
CA VAL A 81 14.48 -1.02 16.34
C VAL A 81 13.01 -0.59 16.38
N CYS A 82 12.37 -0.57 17.56
CA CYS A 82 10.96 -0.21 17.72
C CYS A 82 10.78 0.84 18.82
N THR A 83 10.40 2.06 18.45
CA THR A 83 10.16 3.17 19.39
C THR A 83 8.97 2.93 20.33
N GLU A 84 8.03 2.07 19.94
CA GLU A 84 6.85 1.70 20.74
C GLU A 84 7.16 0.60 21.77
N PHE A 85 8.35 -0.01 21.72
CA PHE A 85 8.75 -1.05 22.66
C PHE A 85 9.14 -0.44 24.02
N GLY A 86 8.20 -0.39 24.94
CA GLY A 86 8.34 0.24 26.25
C GLY A 86 8.47 -0.73 27.42
N VAL A 87 8.28 -0.18 28.63
CA VAL A 87 8.40 -0.90 29.92
C VAL A 87 7.39 -2.07 30.02
N GLU A 88 6.19 -1.89 29.47
CA GLU A 88 5.14 -2.92 29.50
C GLU A 88 5.51 -4.13 28.61
N GLN A 89 5.96 -3.86 27.38
CA GLN A 89 6.42 -4.87 26.43
C GLN A 89 7.65 -5.60 26.98
N GLU A 90 8.60 -4.87 27.57
CA GLU A 90 9.75 -5.48 28.25
C GLU A 90 9.31 -6.45 29.34
N ALA A 91 8.41 -6.02 30.24
CA ALA A 91 7.92 -6.87 31.32
C ALA A 91 7.22 -8.13 30.79
N LYS A 92 6.46 -8.01 29.69
CA LYS A 92 5.81 -9.14 29.00
C LYS A 92 6.82 -10.12 28.41
N VAL A 93 7.88 -9.62 27.76
CA VAL A 93 8.94 -10.46 27.18
C VAL A 93 9.69 -11.21 28.28
N ARG A 94 10.05 -10.55 29.39
CA ARG A 94 10.79 -11.18 30.50
C ARG A 94 9.98 -12.26 31.22
N LYS A 95 8.66 -12.09 31.35
CA LYS A 95 7.77 -13.06 32.04
C LYS A 95 7.30 -14.19 31.13
N SER A 96 7.51 -14.09 29.83
CA SER A 96 6.95 -15.03 28.86
C SER A 96 7.67 -16.37 28.84
N LYS A 97 6.88 -17.45 28.82
CA LYS A 97 7.36 -18.83 28.64
C LYS A 97 7.82 -19.14 27.20
N THR A 98 7.56 -18.25 26.24
CA THR A 98 7.94 -18.44 24.83
C THR A 98 9.18 -17.65 24.41
N THR A 99 9.70 -16.78 25.26
CA THR A 99 10.92 -16.01 24.98
C THR A 99 12.16 -16.90 25.04
N GLU A 100 12.35 -17.66 26.12
CA GLU A 100 13.52 -18.52 26.30
C GLU A 100 13.64 -19.58 25.18
N PRO A 101 12.57 -20.34 24.82
CA PRO A 101 12.66 -21.30 23.71
C PRO A 101 13.04 -20.66 22.37
N PHE A 102 12.64 -19.40 22.14
CA PHE A 102 13.03 -18.67 20.94
C PHE A 102 14.50 -18.27 20.96
N LEU A 103 15.02 -17.80 22.10
CA LEU A 103 16.45 -17.52 22.26
C LEU A 103 17.30 -18.79 22.10
N GLU A 104 16.84 -19.92 22.66
CA GLU A 104 17.49 -21.22 22.46
C GLU A 104 17.56 -21.61 20.97
N CYS A 105 16.52 -21.29 20.19
CA CYS A 105 16.55 -21.48 18.74
C CYS A 105 17.65 -20.64 18.08
N LEU A 106 17.71 -19.33 18.41
CA LEU A 106 18.73 -18.42 17.87
C LEU A 106 20.14 -18.86 18.28
N ILE A 107 20.37 -19.24 19.54
CA ILE A 107 21.65 -19.71 20.06
C ILE A 107 22.08 -20.99 19.33
N ALA A 108 21.17 -21.96 19.18
CA ALA A 108 21.46 -23.21 18.48
C ALA A 108 21.84 -22.95 17.02
N THR A 109 21.04 -22.14 16.31
CA THR A 109 21.34 -21.76 14.92
C THR A 109 22.65 -20.98 14.82
N ARG A 110 22.94 -20.07 15.76
CA ARG A 110 24.19 -19.31 15.77
C ARG A 110 25.41 -20.21 15.92
N LYS A 111 25.32 -21.25 16.77
CA LYS A 111 26.38 -22.26 16.92
C LYS A 111 26.59 -23.05 15.62
N GLU A 112 25.53 -23.42 14.91
CA GLU A 112 25.68 -24.04 13.59
C GLU A 112 26.29 -23.09 12.56
N LEU A 113 25.92 -21.80 12.60
CA LEU A 113 26.52 -20.77 11.75
C LEU A 113 28.01 -20.60 12.03
N GLU A 114 28.43 -20.55 13.30
CA GLU A 114 29.84 -20.44 13.70
C GLU A 114 30.71 -21.59 13.15
N LYS A 115 30.17 -22.79 13.00
CA LYS A 115 30.89 -23.95 12.45
C LYS A 115 31.22 -23.83 10.96
N VAL A 116 30.42 -23.07 10.21
CA VAL A 116 30.56 -22.96 8.75
C VAL A 116 31.34 -21.71 8.32
N LEU A 117 31.64 -20.78 9.24
CA LEU A 117 32.41 -19.58 8.91
C LEU A 117 33.85 -19.93 8.57
N VAL A 118 34.34 -19.37 7.45
CA VAL A 118 35.75 -19.53 7.05
C VAL A 118 36.64 -18.64 7.91
N ALA A 119 37.60 -19.26 8.60
CA ALA A 119 38.58 -18.55 9.42
C ALA A 119 39.35 -17.51 8.59
N GLY A 120 39.49 -16.29 9.12
CA GLY A 120 40.19 -15.19 8.45
C GLY A 120 39.36 -14.42 7.41
N GLN A 121 38.09 -14.78 7.18
CA GLN A 121 37.18 -14.01 6.34
C GLN A 121 36.10 -13.31 7.18
N PRO A 122 36.18 -11.98 7.37
CA PRO A 122 35.18 -11.26 8.16
C PRO A 122 33.82 -11.26 7.46
N LEU A 123 32.74 -11.31 8.26
CA LEU A 123 31.38 -11.13 7.78
C LEU A 123 31.06 -9.65 7.59
N GLU A 124 30.63 -9.30 6.39
CA GLU A 124 29.92 -8.06 6.08
C GLU A 124 28.43 -8.29 6.30
N PHE A 125 27.77 -7.36 6.99
CA PHE A 125 26.34 -7.40 7.29
C PHE A 125 25.59 -6.43 6.40
N GLU A 126 24.42 -6.86 5.92
CA GLU A 126 23.57 -6.11 4.97
C GLU A 126 24.32 -5.57 3.74
N PRO A 127 25.21 -6.35 3.10
CA PRO A 127 25.87 -5.95 1.87
C PRO A 127 24.86 -5.65 0.76
N THR A 128 25.21 -4.69 -0.11
CA THR A 128 24.62 -4.59 -1.45
C THR A 128 25.54 -5.29 -2.46
N ILE A 129 24.96 -6.14 -3.32
CA ILE A 129 25.66 -6.77 -4.44
C ILE A 129 24.91 -6.47 -5.74
N THR A 130 25.62 -6.23 -6.84
CA THR A 130 25.00 -5.80 -8.10
C THR A 130 25.63 -6.49 -9.30
N SER A 131 24.82 -6.84 -10.29
CA SER A 131 25.27 -7.25 -11.61
C SER A 131 24.28 -6.77 -12.68
N GLY A 132 24.75 -5.90 -13.58
CA GLY A 132 23.89 -5.28 -14.59
C GLY A 132 22.74 -4.50 -13.94
N SER A 133 21.50 -4.84 -14.28
CA SER A 133 20.29 -4.24 -13.72
C SER A 133 19.76 -4.95 -12.47
N VAL A 134 20.45 -5.98 -11.96
CA VAL A 134 19.98 -6.80 -10.83
C VAL A 134 20.76 -6.44 -9.57
N GLU A 135 20.04 -6.20 -8.48
CA GLU A 135 20.61 -5.86 -7.17
C GLU A 135 20.15 -6.85 -6.09
N GLY A 136 21.08 -7.35 -5.29
CA GLY A 136 20.84 -8.25 -4.17
C GLY A 136 21.25 -7.64 -2.83
N HIS A 137 20.53 -8.03 -1.77
CA HIS A 137 20.78 -7.61 -0.39
C HIS A 137 20.79 -8.84 0.53
N PRO A 138 21.82 -9.71 0.49
CA PRO A 138 21.92 -10.79 1.46
C PRO A 138 22.13 -10.23 2.87
N ASP A 139 21.69 -10.96 3.89
CA ASP A 139 21.87 -10.52 5.28
C ASP A 139 23.34 -10.49 5.70
N MET A 140 24.12 -11.47 5.24
CA MET A 140 25.56 -11.52 5.50
C MET A 140 26.33 -12.08 4.31
N LYS A 141 27.55 -11.60 4.10
CA LYS A 141 28.50 -12.21 3.16
C LYS A 141 29.93 -12.15 3.67
N ASN A 142 30.78 -13.01 3.13
CA ASN A 142 32.22 -12.80 3.08
C ASN A 142 32.71 -13.01 1.64
N THR A 143 34.00 -13.24 1.43
CA THR A 143 34.56 -13.36 0.07
C THR A 143 33.98 -14.53 -0.71
N SER A 144 33.75 -15.69 -0.07
CA SER A 144 33.31 -16.92 -0.75
C SER A 144 31.96 -17.45 -0.30
N GLN A 145 31.34 -16.87 0.73
CA GLN A 145 30.10 -17.34 1.35
C GLN A 145 29.04 -16.25 1.38
N ILE A 146 27.78 -16.63 1.12
CA ILE A 146 26.60 -15.77 1.31
C ILE A 146 25.63 -16.46 2.26
N PHE A 147 25.07 -15.69 3.18
CA PHE A 147 24.10 -16.15 4.18
C PHE A 147 22.83 -15.31 4.09
N GLU A 148 21.70 -15.99 4.08
CA GLU A 148 20.37 -15.38 4.11
C GLU A 148 19.56 -16.01 5.25
N ILE A 149 19.06 -15.17 6.15
CA ILE A 149 18.29 -15.52 7.33
C ILE A 149 16.81 -15.62 6.95
N LYS A 150 16.18 -16.75 7.27
CA LYS A 150 14.73 -16.95 7.06
C LYS A 150 14.07 -17.41 8.35
N LEU A 151 13.41 -16.47 9.01
CA LEU A 151 12.55 -16.76 10.14
C LEU A 151 11.15 -17.15 9.65
N THR A 152 10.88 -18.45 9.50
CA THR A 152 9.60 -18.91 8.95
C THR A 152 9.08 -20.22 9.52
N GLY A 153 7.77 -20.23 9.78
CA GLY A 153 7.01 -21.44 10.11
C GLY A 153 6.47 -22.18 8.87
N MET A 154 6.60 -21.59 7.67
CA MET A 154 5.97 -22.07 6.43
C MET A 154 7.00 -22.56 5.42
N MET A 155 7.96 -23.36 5.87
CA MET A 155 9.10 -23.83 5.06
C MET A 155 8.66 -24.43 3.72
N LYS A 156 7.70 -25.37 3.71
CA LYS A 156 7.25 -26.04 2.49
C LYS A 156 6.67 -25.07 1.45
N ALA A 157 5.90 -24.07 1.89
CA ALA A 157 5.29 -23.09 1.01
C ALA A 157 6.35 -22.12 0.43
N ASN A 158 7.32 -21.72 1.25
CA ASN A 158 8.28 -20.67 0.90
C ASN A 158 9.61 -21.20 0.33
N TRP A 159 9.86 -22.52 0.40
CA TRP A 159 11.14 -23.13 0.04
C TRP A 159 11.65 -22.74 -1.34
N THR A 160 10.76 -22.76 -2.34
CA THR A 160 11.14 -22.37 -3.71
C THR A 160 11.56 -20.90 -3.78
N ALA A 161 10.85 -20.00 -3.09
CA ALA A 161 11.19 -18.58 -3.08
C ALA A 161 12.54 -18.33 -2.40
N PHE A 162 12.83 -19.01 -1.28
CA PHE A 162 14.11 -18.89 -0.58
C PHE A 162 15.28 -19.36 -1.44
N LEU A 163 15.11 -20.48 -2.14
CA LEU A 163 16.12 -20.96 -3.08
C LEU A 163 16.35 -19.97 -4.21
N LEU A 164 15.29 -19.48 -4.86
CA LEU A 164 15.44 -18.50 -5.94
C LEU A 164 16.17 -17.23 -5.46
N GLN A 165 15.87 -16.75 -4.26
CA GLN A 165 16.51 -15.55 -3.70
C GLN A 165 18.00 -15.78 -3.39
N VAL A 166 18.35 -16.81 -2.61
CA VAL A 166 19.75 -17.02 -2.19
C VAL A 166 20.64 -17.40 -3.39
N PHE A 167 20.11 -18.15 -4.36
CA PHE A 167 20.83 -18.49 -5.59
C PHE A 167 20.96 -17.29 -6.54
N ALA A 168 20.04 -16.33 -6.53
CA ALA A 168 20.24 -15.06 -7.22
C ALA A 168 21.45 -14.31 -6.65
N TYR A 169 21.61 -14.29 -5.33
CA TYR A 169 22.78 -13.68 -4.72
C TYR A 169 24.08 -14.39 -5.10
N GLY A 170 24.07 -15.72 -5.10
CA GLY A 170 25.17 -16.52 -5.65
C GLY A 170 25.43 -16.22 -7.13
N ALA A 171 24.41 -16.04 -7.95
CA ALA A 171 24.59 -15.71 -9.37
C ALA A 171 25.22 -14.31 -9.58
N ILE A 172 24.83 -13.32 -8.77
CA ILE A 172 25.34 -11.94 -8.81
C ILE A 172 26.81 -11.88 -8.33
N ALA A 173 27.09 -12.46 -7.16
CA ALA A 173 28.42 -12.43 -6.55
C ALA A 173 29.26 -13.60 -7.08
N THR A 174 29.96 -13.41 -8.19
CA THR A 174 30.67 -14.48 -8.92
C THR A 174 31.75 -15.21 -8.11
N ALA A 175 32.36 -14.53 -7.11
CA ALA A 175 33.34 -15.13 -6.20
C ALA A 175 32.73 -16.13 -5.21
N THR A 176 31.41 -16.12 -5.01
CA THR A 176 30.73 -17.00 -4.06
C THR A 176 30.81 -18.47 -4.49
N THR A 177 31.21 -19.33 -3.57
CA THR A 177 31.26 -20.79 -3.72
C THR A 177 30.21 -21.49 -2.86
N ASP A 178 29.78 -20.87 -1.77
CA ASP A 178 28.90 -21.47 -0.78
C ASP A 178 27.72 -20.56 -0.44
N LEU A 179 26.52 -21.11 -0.48
CA LEU A 179 25.28 -20.44 -0.11
C LEU A 179 24.69 -21.07 1.13
N TYR A 180 24.22 -20.24 2.04
CA TYR A 180 23.61 -20.68 3.29
C TYR A 180 22.24 -20.03 3.52
N LEU A 181 21.26 -20.86 3.88
CA LEU A 181 20.02 -20.39 4.48
C LEU A 181 20.11 -20.62 5.99
N VAL A 182 20.12 -19.54 6.75
CA VAL A 182 20.15 -19.57 8.22
C VAL A 182 18.70 -19.63 8.68
N LEU A 183 18.30 -20.73 9.32
CA LEU A 183 16.90 -21.07 9.58
C LEU A 183 16.66 -21.17 11.09
N PRO A 184 16.33 -20.05 11.76
CA PRO A 184 16.36 -20.01 13.21
C PRO A 184 15.27 -20.88 13.85
N LEU A 185 14.05 -20.88 13.29
CA LEU A 185 12.96 -21.74 13.79
C LEU A 185 13.19 -23.23 13.53
N GLN A 186 14.14 -23.60 12.70
CA GLN A 186 14.52 -24.99 12.43
C GLN A 186 15.85 -25.36 13.11
N LYS A 187 16.45 -24.44 13.88
CA LYS A 187 17.74 -24.62 14.59
C LYS A 187 18.87 -25.08 13.67
N THR A 188 18.85 -24.66 12.40
CA THR A 188 19.76 -25.22 11.38
C THR A 188 20.30 -24.15 10.43
N VAL A 189 21.41 -24.47 9.78
CA VAL A 189 22.00 -23.70 8.68
C VAL A 189 22.11 -24.64 7.49
N TRP A 190 21.24 -24.43 6.50
CA TRP A 190 21.24 -25.20 5.27
C TRP A 190 22.34 -24.70 4.34
N HIS A 191 22.99 -25.61 3.61
CA HIS A 191 24.16 -25.32 2.77
C HIS A 191 23.97 -25.82 1.34
N ALA A 192 24.45 -25.04 0.38
CA ALA A 192 24.71 -25.48 -0.99
C ALA A 192 26.08 -25.01 -1.50
N ASP A 193 26.89 -25.96 -1.93
CA ASP A 193 28.08 -25.73 -2.75
C ASP A 193 27.67 -25.46 -4.20
N ILE A 194 28.00 -24.28 -4.71
CA ILE A 194 27.64 -23.83 -6.05
C ILE A 194 28.81 -23.84 -7.05
N ARG A 195 29.98 -24.38 -6.70
CA ARG A 195 31.14 -24.45 -7.63
C ARG A 195 30.81 -25.24 -8.91
N GLY A 196 29.96 -26.26 -8.79
CA GLY A 196 29.49 -27.07 -9.91
C GLY A 196 28.24 -26.56 -10.63
N TRP A 197 27.74 -25.37 -10.31
CA TRP A 197 26.48 -24.85 -10.87
C TRP A 197 26.64 -24.41 -12.33
N LYS A 198 26.45 -25.35 -13.25
CA LYS A 198 26.62 -25.13 -14.71
C LYS A 198 25.76 -24.01 -15.30
N LYS A 199 24.56 -23.79 -14.76
CA LYS A 199 23.57 -22.83 -15.26
C LYS A 199 23.58 -21.49 -14.52
N ARG A 200 24.64 -21.19 -13.74
CA ARG A 200 24.73 -19.95 -12.95
C ARG A 200 24.61 -18.69 -13.80
N ASN A 201 25.28 -18.66 -14.96
CA ASN A 201 25.21 -17.52 -15.89
C ASN A 201 23.83 -17.42 -16.55
N GLU A 202 23.26 -18.54 -17.04
CA GLU A 202 21.90 -18.58 -17.58
C GLU A 202 20.86 -18.07 -16.57
N PHE A 203 21.04 -18.40 -15.29
CA PHE A 203 20.18 -17.91 -14.20
C PHE A 203 20.29 -16.39 -14.03
N LEU A 204 21.50 -15.84 -14.04
CA LEU A 204 21.73 -14.39 -13.95
C LEU A 204 21.19 -13.65 -15.19
N GLU A 205 21.37 -14.20 -16.37
CA GLU A 205 20.83 -13.66 -17.62
C GLU A 205 19.30 -13.64 -17.59
N ALA A 206 18.67 -14.71 -17.10
CA ALA A 206 17.22 -14.76 -16.91
C ALA A 206 16.72 -13.68 -15.94
N LEU A 207 17.41 -13.46 -14.81
CA LEU A 207 17.09 -12.37 -13.87
C LEU A 207 17.26 -11.00 -14.52
N THR A 208 18.35 -10.79 -15.26
CA THR A 208 18.65 -9.51 -15.92
C THR A 208 17.62 -9.19 -17.00
N SER A 209 17.23 -10.20 -17.79
CA SER A 209 16.17 -10.09 -18.79
C SER A 209 14.84 -9.70 -18.15
N TRP A 210 14.48 -10.34 -17.03
CA TRP A 210 13.27 -10.00 -16.28
C TRP A 210 13.30 -8.62 -15.66
N SER A 211 14.42 -8.23 -15.05
CA SER A 211 14.63 -6.88 -14.54
C SER A 211 14.44 -5.83 -15.64
N THR A 212 15.02 -6.07 -16.81
CA THR A 212 14.90 -5.15 -17.96
C THR A 212 13.43 -5.09 -18.43
N LYS A 213 12.78 -6.24 -18.59
CA LYS A 213 11.38 -6.32 -19.01
C LYS A 213 10.45 -5.57 -18.04
N GLN A 214 10.59 -5.78 -16.73
CA GLN A 214 9.76 -5.11 -15.73
C GLN A 214 9.94 -3.60 -15.75
N GLN A 215 11.19 -3.11 -15.90
CA GLN A 215 11.46 -1.68 -16.02
C GLN A 215 10.88 -1.09 -17.31
N THR A 216 11.00 -1.78 -18.45
CA THR A 216 10.45 -1.32 -19.73
C THR A 216 8.93 -1.29 -19.71
N THR A 217 8.28 -2.35 -19.26
CA THR A 217 6.80 -2.40 -19.15
C THR A 217 6.31 -1.33 -18.18
N GLY A 218 6.98 -1.13 -17.04
CA GLY A 218 6.62 -0.06 -16.10
C GLY A 218 6.73 1.34 -16.73
N LEU A 219 7.78 1.59 -17.52
CA LEU A 219 7.93 2.86 -18.24
C LEU A 219 6.87 3.05 -19.32
N GLU A 220 6.57 2.02 -20.12
CA GLU A 220 5.53 2.06 -21.14
C GLU A 220 4.16 2.35 -20.52
N THR A 221 3.79 1.63 -19.46
CA THR A 221 2.54 1.88 -18.71
C THR A 221 2.48 3.30 -18.17
N ALA A 222 3.58 3.82 -17.60
CA ALA A 222 3.62 5.19 -17.10
C ALA A 222 3.46 6.23 -18.22
N LEU A 223 4.10 6.03 -19.37
CA LEU A 223 3.95 6.91 -20.53
C LEU A 223 2.52 6.88 -21.10
N MET A 224 1.92 5.69 -21.19
CA MET A 224 0.52 5.54 -21.60
C MET A 224 -0.43 6.22 -20.61
N ALA A 225 -0.19 6.10 -19.31
CA ALA A 225 -0.97 6.78 -18.28
C ALA A 225 -0.87 8.30 -18.43
N MET A 226 0.34 8.84 -18.60
CA MET A 226 0.56 10.27 -18.83
C MET A 226 -0.16 10.77 -20.09
N ALA A 227 -0.09 10.01 -21.18
CA ALA A 227 -0.78 10.33 -22.42
C ALA A 227 -2.30 10.35 -22.22
N LEU A 228 -2.86 9.32 -21.56
CA LEU A 228 -4.28 9.23 -21.24
C LEU A 228 -4.74 10.41 -20.38
N CYS A 229 -3.98 10.76 -19.33
CA CYS A 229 -4.28 11.91 -18.49
C CYS A 229 -4.25 13.23 -19.25
N ALA A 230 -3.32 13.39 -20.20
CA ALA A 230 -3.22 14.59 -21.02
C ALA A 230 -4.38 14.69 -22.01
N GLU A 231 -4.68 13.60 -22.72
CA GLU A 231 -5.75 13.51 -23.71
C GLU A 231 -7.12 13.85 -23.10
N HIS A 232 -7.41 13.30 -21.92
CA HIS A 232 -8.70 13.45 -21.25
C HIS A 232 -8.72 14.57 -20.18
N ARG A 233 -7.66 15.38 -20.09
CA ARG A 233 -7.50 16.46 -19.08
C ARG A 233 -7.78 15.99 -17.65
N ILE A 234 -7.35 14.78 -17.32
CA ILE A 234 -7.47 14.20 -15.99
C ILE A 234 -6.57 15.01 -15.06
N GLY A 235 -7.10 15.45 -13.93
CA GLY A 235 -6.32 16.16 -12.93
C GLY A 235 -6.01 15.31 -11.71
N CYS A 236 -5.73 15.94 -10.58
CA CYS A 236 -5.21 15.23 -9.41
C CYS A 236 -5.59 15.89 -8.08
N HIS A 237 -5.48 15.10 -7.02
CA HIS A 237 -5.45 15.60 -5.66
C HIS A 237 -4.13 16.34 -5.41
N VAL A 238 -4.19 17.56 -4.86
CA VAL A 238 -3.04 18.38 -4.52
C VAL A 238 -3.00 18.72 -3.03
N GLY A 239 -1.79 18.76 -2.48
CA GLY A 239 -1.58 19.20 -1.10
C GLY A 239 -1.87 20.70 -0.95
N LYS A 240 -2.76 21.07 -0.03
CA LYS A 240 -3.01 22.47 0.29
C LYS A 240 -1.83 23.07 1.06
N GLN A 241 -1.35 24.22 0.61
CA GLN A 241 -0.41 25.04 1.36
C GLN A 241 -1.10 25.74 2.56
N LYS A 242 -0.33 26.49 3.35
CA LYS A 242 -0.86 27.23 4.50
C LYS A 242 -2.02 28.16 4.09
N VAL A 243 -1.84 28.87 2.97
CA VAL A 243 -2.81 29.79 2.37
C VAL A 243 -3.45 29.11 1.15
N LEU A 244 -4.77 29.10 1.08
CA LEU A 244 -5.53 28.47 -0.01
C LEU A 244 -5.25 29.18 -1.34
N ALA A 245 -5.29 30.50 -1.37
CA ALA A 245 -5.05 31.29 -2.58
C ALA A 245 -3.68 31.00 -3.20
N THR A 246 -2.64 30.79 -2.37
CA THR A 246 -1.31 30.39 -2.85
C THR A 246 -1.31 29.01 -3.49
N THR A 247 -2.09 28.07 -2.92
CA THR A 247 -2.28 26.73 -3.51
C THR A 247 -2.91 26.86 -4.89
N LEU A 248 -3.98 27.64 -5.02
CA LEU A 248 -4.70 27.84 -6.28
C LEU A 248 -3.87 28.60 -7.33
N ALA A 249 -3.07 29.59 -6.91
CA ALA A 249 -2.15 30.31 -7.79
C ALA A 249 -1.02 29.41 -8.33
N GLY A 250 -0.67 28.35 -7.60
CA GLY A 250 0.39 27.41 -7.97
C GLY A 250 -0.05 26.25 -8.87
N LEU A 251 -1.33 26.17 -9.26
CA LEU A 251 -1.80 25.12 -10.16
C LEU A 251 -1.22 25.29 -11.56
N GLY A 252 -0.66 24.21 -12.12
CA GLY A 252 0.04 24.27 -13.41
C GLY A 252 -0.86 24.37 -14.64
N ASP A 253 -2.09 23.85 -14.58
CA ASP A 253 -3.02 23.81 -15.72
C ASP A 253 -4.48 23.94 -15.25
N TYR A 254 -5.02 25.15 -15.29
CA TYR A 254 -6.40 25.44 -14.86
C TYR A 254 -7.51 24.77 -15.69
N SER A 255 -7.17 24.13 -16.82
CA SER A 255 -8.15 23.38 -17.61
C SER A 255 -8.52 22.02 -16.99
N ARG A 256 -7.69 21.52 -16.07
CA ARG A 256 -7.87 20.25 -15.36
C ARG A 256 -8.64 20.44 -14.04
N PRO A 257 -9.40 19.43 -13.60
CA PRO A 257 -10.01 19.44 -12.28
C PRO A 257 -8.99 19.10 -11.18
N TYR A 258 -9.05 19.78 -10.04
CA TYR A 258 -8.19 19.49 -8.90
C TYR A 258 -9.02 19.22 -7.66
N GLN A 259 -8.49 18.37 -6.77
CA GLN A 259 -9.05 18.11 -5.45
C GLN A 259 -8.05 18.49 -4.37
N LEU A 260 -8.53 18.94 -3.21
CA LEU A 260 -7.69 19.18 -2.05
C LEU A 260 -8.46 18.98 -0.74
N PHE A 261 -7.74 18.74 0.35
CA PHE A 261 -8.27 18.92 1.70
C PHE A 261 -8.12 20.38 2.14
N LEU A 262 -9.17 20.96 2.75
CA LEU A 262 -9.10 22.31 3.34
C LEU A 262 -8.35 22.34 4.68
N GLY A 263 -8.29 21.21 5.38
CA GLY A 263 -7.50 20.98 6.59
C GLY A 263 -6.62 19.74 6.44
N GLY A 264 -6.04 19.25 7.54
CA GLY A 264 -5.31 17.96 7.47
C GLY A 264 -6.28 16.79 7.32
N PRO A 265 -5.97 15.76 6.52
CA PRO A 265 -6.92 14.68 6.18
C PRO A 265 -7.35 13.82 7.39
N GLN A 266 -6.54 13.80 8.44
CA GLN A 266 -6.73 12.96 9.64
C GLN A 266 -7.03 13.76 10.92
N ASN A 267 -7.48 15.02 10.80
CA ASN A 267 -7.86 15.83 11.96
C ASN A 267 -9.06 16.74 11.66
N SER A 268 -9.71 17.26 12.70
CA SER A 268 -10.90 18.12 12.56
C SER A 268 -10.56 19.62 12.51
N LYS A 269 -9.27 19.98 12.51
CA LYS A 269 -8.86 21.39 12.52
C LYS A 269 -9.02 21.97 11.12
N LEU A 270 -10.04 22.82 10.97
CA LEU A 270 -10.33 23.54 9.74
C LEU A 270 -10.58 25.01 10.04
N VAL A 271 -9.65 25.89 9.63
CA VAL A 271 -9.78 27.35 9.73
C VAL A 271 -9.12 27.96 8.50
N ILE A 272 -9.87 28.80 7.79
CA ILE A 272 -9.39 29.61 6.67
C ILE A 272 -9.85 31.04 6.96
N ALA A 273 -8.95 32.01 6.76
CA ALA A 273 -9.26 33.41 6.98
C ALA A 273 -10.16 33.95 5.84
N ASP A 274 -11.01 34.92 6.16
CA ASP A 274 -11.98 35.47 5.20
C ASP A 274 -11.29 36.16 4.00
N ASP A 275 -10.13 36.78 4.22
CA ASP A 275 -9.30 37.39 3.17
C ASP A 275 -8.70 36.34 2.22
N ASP A 276 -8.29 35.18 2.74
CA ASP A 276 -7.83 34.03 1.94
C ASP A 276 -8.98 33.43 1.11
N LEU A 277 -10.18 33.30 1.68
CA LEU A 277 -11.37 32.86 0.92
C LEU A 277 -11.72 33.84 -0.21
N ALA A 278 -11.71 35.15 0.07
CA ALA A 278 -11.98 36.19 -0.93
C ALA A 278 -10.92 36.22 -2.04
N ALA A 279 -9.64 36.10 -1.69
CA ALA A 279 -8.55 36.00 -2.66
C ALA A 279 -8.67 34.74 -3.53
N SER A 280 -9.04 33.62 -2.91
CA SER A 280 -9.28 32.35 -3.59
C SER A 280 -10.46 32.43 -4.57
N LEU A 281 -11.56 33.08 -4.18
CA LEU A 281 -12.70 33.35 -5.07
C LEU A 281 -12.29 34.18 -6.29
N GLY A 282 -11.49 35.24 -6.08
CA GLY A 282 -10.95 36.06 -7.15
C GLY A 282 -10.09 35.25 -8.14
N LEU A 283 -9.27 34.33 -7.64
CA LEU A 283 -8.48 33.43 -8.48
C LEU A 283 -9.36 32.46 -9.27
N VAL A 284 -10.28 31.73 -8.60
CA VAL A 284 -11.19 30.78 -9.26
C VAL A 284 -12.01 31.47 -10.34
N THR A 285 -12.54 32.67 -10.06
CA THR A 285 -13.32 33.45 -11.04
C THR A 285 -12.49 33.84 -12.25
N LYS A 286 -11.24 34.27 -12.03
CA LYS A 286 -10.32 34.69 -13.10
C LYS A 286 -9.84 33.52 -13.95
N THR A 287 -9.48 32.39 -13.33
CA THR A 287 -8.84 31.27 -14.02
C THR A 287 -9.84 30.21 -14.48
N ARG A 288 -11.05 30.22 -13.92
CA ARG A 288 -12.07 29.16 -14.07
C ARG A 288 -11.57 27.78 -13.62
N ALA A 289 -10.65 27.77 -12.65
CA ALA A 289 -10.13 26.54 -12.06
C ALA A 289 -11.28 25.69 -11.49
N LYS A 290 -11.28 24.40 -11.83
CA LYS A 290 -12.27 23.45 -11.33
C LYS A 290 -11.75 22.81 -10.05
N ILE A 291 -12.20 23.30 -8.89
CA ILE A 291 -11.71 22.84 -7.59
C ILE A 291 -12.78 22.07 -6.85
N TYR A 292 -12.44 20.86 -6.43
CA TYR A 292 -13.22 20.02 -5.53
C TYR A 292 -12.54 19.95 -4.17
N VAL A 293 -13.31 19.74 -3.12
CA VAL A 293 -12.77 19.54 -1.78
C VAL A 293 -13.09 18.14 -1.31
N HIS A 294 -12.08 17.40 -0.89
CA HIS A 294 -12.31 16.17 -0.14
C HIS A 294 -12.43 16.53 1.35
N SER A 295 -13.50 16.08 1.99
CA SER A 295 -13.68 16.22 3.43
C SER A 295 -12.83 15.19 4.19
N GLN A 296 -12.46 15.47 5.43
CA GLN A 296 -11.48 14.66 6.16
C GLN A 296 -11.97 13.21 6.39
N TYR A 297 -11.07 12.23 6.26
CA TYR A 297 -11.37 10.79 6.36
C TYR A 297 -11.95 10.37 7.71
N ILE A 298 -11.74 11.19 8.74
CA ILE A 298 -12.27 10.97 10.09
C ILE A 298 -13.78 11.25 10.20
N ILE A 299 -14.41 11.84 9.19
CA ILE A 299 -15.85 12.04 9.15
C ILE A 299 -16.54 10.69 9.00
N ASN A 300 -17.44 10.36 9.93
CA ASN A 300 -18.31 9.20 9.82
C ASN A 300 -19.77 9.67 9.79
N LEU A 301 -20.42 9.58 8.63
CA LEU A 301 -21.83 9.99 8.49
C LEU A 301 -22.80 9.10 9.28
N CYS A 302 -22.38 7.89 9.68
CA CYS A 302 -23.18 7.01 10.53
C CYS A 302 -23.02 7.31 12.03
N ALA A 303 -22.25 8.34 12.40
CA ALA A 303 -22.20 8.86 13.77
C ALA A 303 -23.50 9.63 14.09
N PRO A 304 -23.80 9.88 15.39
CA PRO A 304 -24.89 10.78 15.77
C PRO A 304 -24.75 12.16 15.10
N THR A 305 -25.86 12.76 14.69
CA THR A 305 -25.86 13.97 13.85
C THR A 305 -25.45 15.25 14.56
N ASP A 306 -25.60 15.29 15.88
CA ASP A 306 -25.25 16.38 16.80
C ASP A 306 -23.75 16.36 17.20
N THR A 307 -22.90 15.83 16.31
CA THR A 307 -21.47 15.66 16.57
C THR A 307 -20.62 16.50 15.62
N TRP A 308 -19.35 16.64 15.98
CA TRP A 308 -18.35 17.37 15.21
C TRP A 308 -18.18 16.86 13.75
N HIS A 309 -18.62 15.64 13.43
CA HIS A 309 -18.56 15.10 12.07
C HIS A 309 -19.43 15.91 11.10
N THR A 310 -20.68 16.17 11.48
CA THR A 310 -21.63 16.95 10.67
C THR A 310 -21.18 18.40 10.58
N ASP A 311 -20.75 18.99 11.70
CA ASP A 311 -20.26 20.37 11.76
C ASP A 311 -19.04 20.59 10.86
N LEU A 312 -18.10 19.63 10.86
CA LEU A 312 -16.92 19.68 10.00
C LEU A 312 -17.29 19.56 8.52
N LEU A 313 -18.24 18.71 8.16
CA LEU A 313 -18.72 18.59 6.79
C LEU A 313 -19.41 19.88 6.32
N ILE A 314 -20.30 20.44 7.15
CA ILE A 314 -20.95 21.74 6.91
C ILE A 314 -19.91 22.83 6.69
N LYS A 315 -18.86 22.87 7.51
CA LYS A 315 -17.79 23.86 7.38
C LYS A 315 -17.01 23.71 6.07
N ASN A 316 -16.75 22.48 5.63
CA ASN A 316 -16.15 22.23 4.32
C ASN A 316 -17.04 22.76 3.19
N LEU A 317 -18.36 22.52 3.23
CA LEU A 317 -19.32 23.03 2.24
C LEU A 317 -19.34 24.57 2.21
N GLN A 318 -19.43 25.20 3.38
CA GLN A 318 -19.46 26.67 3.50
C GLN A 318 -18.21 27.31 2.91
N TYR A 319 -17.02 26.83 3.26
CA TYR A 319 -15.77 27.36 2.71
C TYR A 319 -15.62 27.07 1.23
N THR A 320 -15.95 25.86 0.78
CA THR A 320 -15.88 25.48 -0.65
C THR A 320 -16.75 26.39 -1.50
N ARG A 321 -17.99 26.64 -1.07
CA ARG A 321 -18.88 27.61 -1.71
C ARG A 321 -18.30 29.02 -1.68
N ALA A 322 -17.73 29.46 -0.54
CA ALA A 322 -17.22 30.82 -0.39
C ALA A 322 -16.09 31.16 -1.38
N PHE A 323 -15.22 30.21 -1.71
CA PHE A 323 -14.18 30.42 -2.72
C PHE A 323 -14.56 29.97 -4.15
N GLY A 324 -15.77 29.46 -4.37
CA GLY A 324 -16.27 29.06 -5.69
C GLY A 324 -15.87 27.65 -6.13
N GLY A 325 -15.61 26.73 -5.20
CA GLY A 325 -15.42 25.31 -5.51
C GLY A 325 -16.69 24.62 -6.03
N LEU A 326 -16.51 23.45 -6.64
CA LEU A 326 -17.51 22.75 -7.46
C LEU A 326 -18.12 21.51 -6.79
N GLY A 327 -17.82 21.29 -5.51
CA GLY A 327 -18.39 20.22 -4.71
C GLY A 327 -17.48 19.77 -3.57
N VAL A 328 -18.09 19.11 -2.59
CA VAL A 328 -17.39 18.51 -1.44
C VAL A 328 -17.60 17.01 -1.42
N VAL A 329 -16.53 16.24 -1.52
CA VAL A 329 -16.53 14.78 -1.41
C VAL A 329 -16.51 14.35 0.04
N VAL A 330 -17.36 13.38 0.38
CA VAL A 330 -17.37 12.71 1.67
C VAL A 330 -17.60 11.21 1.46
N HIS A 331 -16.86 10.40 2.19
CA HIS A 331 -17.06 8.96 2.19
C HIS A 331 -18.43 8.61 2.78
N VAL A 332 -18.98 7.47 2.37
CA VAL A 332 -20.05 6.85 3.17
C VAL A 332 -19.57 6.57 4.59
N GLY A 333 -20.53 6.51 5.51
CA GLY A 333 -20.26 6.17 6.91
C GLY A 333 -19.96 4.68 7.14
N LYS A 334 -19.40 4.43 8.33
CA LYS A 334 -19.12 3.11 8.89
C LYS A 334 -20.13 2.82 10.00
N SER A 335 -20.81 1.67 9.93
CA SER A 335 -21.78 1.28 10.98
C SER A 335 -21.12 1.02 12.33
N THR A 336 -19.84 0.65 12.35
CA THR A 336 -19.07 0.30 13.55
C THR A 336 -19.74 -0.83 14.34
N THR A 337 -20.27 -0.55 15.53
CA THR A 337 -20.99 -1.52 16.38
C THR A 337 -22.51 -1.48 16.17
N GLN A 338 -23.01 -0.59 15.31
CA GLN A 338 -24.44 -0.37 15.07
C GLN A 338 -24.98 -1.34 14.01
N GLY A 339 -26.30 -1.57 14.04
CA GLY A 339 -26.98 -2.23 12.94
C GLY A 339 -26.97 -1.35 11.68
N VAL A 340 -26.83 -1.96 10.50
CA VAL A 340 -26.80 -1.22 9.21
C VAL A 340 -28.03 -0.33 9.02
N PRO A 341 -29.28 -0.75 9.32
CA PRO A 341 -30.44 0.14 9.18
C PRO A 341 -30.34 1.41 10.03
N GLU A 342 -29.93 1.30 11.30
CA GLU A 342 -29.74 2.44 12.19
C GLU A 342 -28.63 3.37 11.67
N ALA A 343 -27.52 2.80 11.22
CA ALA A 343 -26.40 3.54 10.66
C ALA A 343 -26.79 4.34 9.39
N LEU A 344 -27.65 3.76 8.54
CA LEU A 344 -28.16 4.44 7.34
C LEU A 344 -29.12 5.57 7.69
N GLU A 345 -29.98 5.42 8.71
CA GLU A 345 -30.85 6.52 9.16
C GLU A 345 -30.04 7.70 9.71
N LYS A 346 -28.97 7.42 10.46
CA LYS A 346 -28.02 8.46 10.91
C LYS A 346 -27.34 9.16 9.74
N MET A 347 -26.88 8.39 8.75
CA MET A 347 -26.33 8.94 7.51
C MET A 347 -27.33 9.82 6.77
N ARG A 348 -28.60 9.41 6.68
CA ARG A 348 -29.66 10.23 6.07
C ARG A 348 -29.84 11.55 6.78
N ALA A 349 -29.91 11.53 8.11
CA ALA A 349 -30.07 12.74 8.90
C ALA A 349 -28.84 13.66 8.78
N ALA A 350 -27.62 13.12 8.82
CA ALA A 350 -26.38 13.90 8.64
C ALA A 350 -26.30 14.55 7.25
N ILE A 351 -26.62 13.78 6.19
CA ILE A 351 -26.68 14.28 4.82
C ILE A 351 -27.77 15.36 4.68
N GLY A 352 -28.95 15.14 5.27
CA GLY A 352 -30.05 16.12 5.26
C GLY A 352 -29.62 17.48 5.80
N LEU A 353 -28.94 17.50 6.95
CA LEU A 353 -28.39 18.71 7.55
C LEU A 353 -27.29 19.34 6.68
N ALA A 354 -26.36 18.54 6.17
CA ALA A 354 -25.25 19.05 5.36
C ALA A 354 -25.72 19.67 4.03
N ILE A 355 -26.71 19.07 3.36
CA ILE A 355 -27.26 19.53 2.07
C ILE A 355 -27.84 20.95 2.16
N GLU A 356 -28.35 21.38 3.32
CA GLU A 356 -28.84 22.75 3.52
C GLU A 356 -27.76 23.81 3.28
N HIS A 357 -26.48 23.43 3.41
CA HIS A 357 -25.33 24.29 3.16
C HIS A 357 -24.69 24.09 1.77
N ALA A 358 -25.18 23.13 0.99
CA ALA A 358 -24.75 22.88 -0.38
C ALA A 358 -25.57 23.69 -1.39
N THR A 359 -25.05 23.82 -2.62
CA THR A 359 -25.76 24.41 -3.77
C THR A 359 -25.68 23.49 -4.97
N VAL A 360 -26.43 23.78 -6.04
CA VAL A 360 -26.34 23.00 -7.28
C VAL A 360 -24.94 23.12 -7.92
N ASP A 361 -24.29 24.28 -7.75
CA ASP A 361 -22.94 24.53 -8.25
C ASP A 361 -21.84 23.93 -7.35
N CYS A 362 -22.09 23.86 -6.04
CA CYS A 362 -21.23 23.23 -5.03
C CYS A 362 -22.01 22.16 -4.23
N PRO A 363 -22.33 21.01 -4.84
CA PRO A 363 -23.08 19.95 -4.20
C PRO A 363 -22.23 19.18 -3.17
N LEU A 364 -22.92 18.49 -2.26
CA LEU A 364 -22.35 17.39 -1.50
C LEU A 364 -22.21 16.17 -2.43
N LEU A 365 -21.01 15.58 -2.47
CA LEU A 365 -20.69 14.41 -3.27
C LEU A 365 -20.50 13.22 -2.32
N LEU A 366 -21.44 12.28 -2.30
CA LEU A 366 -21.27 11.03 -1.58
C LEU A 366 -20.41 10.09 -2.41
N GLU A 367 -19.31 9.63 -1.84
CA GLU A 367 -18.36 8.76 -2.54
C GLU A 367 -18.71 7.28 -2.40
N THR A 368 -18.53 6.51 -3.47
CA THR A 368 -18.69 5.06 -3.45
C THR A 368 -17.71 4.39 -2.46
N PRO A 369 -18.13 3.42 -1.63
CA PRO A 369 -17.26 2.73 -0.68
C PRO A 369 -16.32 1.71 -1.32
N ALA A 370 -15.17 1.49 -0.68
CA ALA A 370 -14.30 0.34 -0.95
C ALA A 370 -14.74 -0.92 -0.16
N GLY A 371 -15.67 -0.76 0.79
CA GLY A 371 -16.20 -1.86 1.58
C GLY A 371 -15.29 -2.27 2.75
N GLN A 372 -14.35 -1.41 3.14
CA GLN A 372 -13.41 -1.71 4.22
C GLN A 372 -14.12 -1.78 5.58
N GLY A 373 -13.88 -2.88 6.30
CA GLY A 373 -14.48 -3.12 7.61
C GLY A 373 -16.00 -3.00 7.56
N THR A 374 -16.53 -2.04 8.31
CA THR A 374 -17.97 -1.79 8.47
C THR A 374 -18.51 -0.65 7.59
N GLU A 375 -17.86 -0.32 6.47
CA GLU A 375 -18.44 0.60 5.48
C GLU A 375 -19.79 0.09 4.98
N THR A 376 -20.77 0.99 4.92
CA THR A 376 -22.12 0.69 4.42
C THR A 376 -22.23 0.88 2.92
N LEU A 377 -23.36 0.48 2.31
CA LEU A 377 -23.70 0.72 0.89
C LEU A 377 -22.71 0.12 -0.14
N LYS A 378 -22.25 -1.11 0.12
CA LYS A 378 -21.30 -1.83 -0.77
C LYS A 378 -21.93 -2.30 -2.09
N ASP A 379 -23.24 -2.51 -2.10
CA ASP A 379 -23.97 -2.90 -3.30
C ASP A 379 -24.28 -1.70 -4.19
N MET A 380 -24.10 -1.86 -5.51
CA MET A 380 -24.30 -0.81 -6.51
C MET A 380 -25.73 -0.26 -6.48
N ASN A 381 -26.74 -1.13 -6.44
CA ASN A 381 -28.13 -0.70 -6.48
C ASN A 381 -28.53 -0.05 -5.16
N GLU A 382 -28.10 -0.60 -4.03
CA GLU A 382 -28.32 0.03 -2.72
C GLU A 382 -27.74 1.44 -2.66
N PHE A 383 -26.48 1.62 -3.05
CA PHE A 383 -25.83 2.93 -3.05
C PHE A 383 -26.53 3.93 -3.98
N LEU A 384 -26.74 3.57 -5.24
CA LEU A 384 -27.35 4.48 -6.21
C LEU A 384 -28.81 4.82 -5.82
N ASN A 385 -29.57 3.86 -5.29
CA ASN A 385 -30.93 4.09 -4.80
C ASN A 385 -30.94 4.94 -3.52
N PHE A 386 -29.96 4.75 -2.64
CA PHE A 386 -29.82 5.56 -1.43
C PHE A 386 -29.65 7.03 -1.79
N VAL A 387 -28.71 7.37 -2.68
CA VAL A 387 -28.48 8.77 -3.09
C VAL A 387 -29.67 9.32 -3.87
N ASP A 388 -30.23 8.56 -4.81
CA ASP A 388 -31.37 8.98 -5.62
C ASP A 388 -32.66 9.18 -4.79
N SER A 389 -32.79 8.52 -3.64
CA SER A 389 -33.97 8.67 -2.77
C SER A 389 -34.14 10.06 -2.16
N PHE A 390 -33.08 10.87 -2.08
CA PHE A 390 -33.16 12.24 -1.58
C PHE A 390 -33.87 13.18 -2.56
N LYS A 391 -33.86 12.86 -3.87
CA LYS A 391 -34.43 13.68 -4.94
C LYS A 391 -33.98 15.15 -4.89
N ASP A 392 -32.76 15.40 -4.40
CA ASP A 392 -32.19 16.73 -4.24
C ASP A 392 -31.07 16.97 -5.26
N GLN A 393 -31.03 18.14 -5.87
CA GLN A 393 -30.01 18.48 -6.86
C GLN A 393 -28.64 18.81 -6.26
N ARG A 394 -28.60 19.04 -4.95
CA ARG A 394 -27.40 19.40 -4.18
C ARG A 394 -26.69 18.17 -3.61
N LEU A 395 -27.24 16.96 -3.79
CA LEU A 395 -26.59 15.69 -3.47
C LEU A 395 -26.27 14.94 -4.76
N ARG A 396 -25.02 14.54 -4.91
CA ARG A 396 -24.50 13.88 -6.10
C ARG A 396 -23.54 12.77 -5.71
N VAL A 397 -23.07 12.02 -6.70
CA VAL A 397 -22.10 10.93 -6.52
C VAL A 397 -20.72 11.37 -6.99
N CYS A 398 -19.72 11.12 -6.14
CA CYS A 398 -18.35 10.87 -6.58
C CYS A 398 -18.17 9.35 -6.72
N LEU A 399 -17.76 8.87 -7.89
CA LEU A 399 -17.49 7.45 -8.08
C LEU A 399 -15.98 7.23 -8.13
N ASP A 400 -15.48 6.43 -7.20
CA ASP A 400 -14.10 5.98 -7.20
C ASP A 400 -13.98 4.60 -7.85
N THR A 401 -13.16 4.52 -8.90
CA THR A 401 -13.01 3.30 -9.70
C THR A 401 -12.32 2.17 -8.94
N CYS A 402 -11.37 2.48 -8.06
CA CYS A 402 -10.72 1.50 -7.18
C CYS A 402 -11.70 0.96 -6.13
N HIS A 403 -12.49 1.83 -5.51
CA HIS A 403 -13.47 1.48 -4.49
C HIS A 403 -14.56 0.55 -5.05
N VAL A 404 -15.13 0.93 -6.20
CA VAL A 404 -16.13 0.12 -6.89
C VAL A 404 -15.57 -1.26 -7.24
N PHE A 405 -14.32 -1.33 -7.72
CA PHE A 405 -13.64 -2.58 -8.00
C PHE A 405 -13.37 -3.42 -6.74
N ALA A 406 -12.96 -2.77 -5.64
CA ALA A 406 -12.75 -3.42 -4.34
C ALA A 406 -14.05 -4.03 -3.78
N CYS A 407 -15.21 -3.44 -4.07
CA CYS A 407 -16.53 -4.00 -3.74
C CYS A 407 -17.00 -5.13 -4.67
N GLY A 408 -16.24 -5.47 -5.71
CA GLY A 408 -16.57 -6.59 -6.61
C GLY A 408 -17.33 -6.19 -7.87
N HIS A 409 -17.50 -4.89 -8.12
CA HIS A 409 -18.21 -4.38 -9.30
C HIS A 409 -17.22 -3.92 -10.37
N LYS A 410 -17.61 -4.02 -11.64
CA LYS A 410 -16.82 -3.46 -12.74
C LYS A 410 -17.09 -1.95 -12.84
N PRO A 411 -16.06 -1.08 -12.75
CA PRO A 411 -16.27 0.36 -12.69
C PRO A 411 -17.01 0.92 -13.92
N LEU A 412 -16.72 0.42 -15.13
CA LEU A 412 -17.37 0.88 -16.35
C LEU A 412 -18.89 0.59 -16.36
N GLU A 413 -19.30 -0.57 -15.86
CA GLU A 413 -20.71 -0.95 -15.75
C GLU A 413 -21.41 -0.08 -14.68
N TYR A 414 -20.75 0.18 -13.56
CA TYR A 414 -21.25 1.05 -12.50
C TYR A 414 -21.43 2.50 -12.98
N ILE A 415 -20.43 3.05 -13.69
CA ILE A 415 -20.48 4.38 -14.30
C ILE A 415 -21.65 4.47 -15.27
N SER A 416 -21.85 3.45 -16.11
CA SER A 416 -22.97 3.40 -17.05
C SER A 416 -24.32 3.41 -16.32
N ALA A 417 -24.46 2.63 -15.23
CA ALA A 417 -25.66 2.61 -14.41
C ALA A 417 -25.93 3.95 -13.70
N ALA A 418 -24.87 4.64 -13.25
CA ALA A 418 -24.97 5.96 -12.65
C ALA A 418 -25.31 7.05 -13.68
N LEU A 419 -24.75 6.99 -14.88
CA LEU A 419 -25.06 7.92 -15.99
C LEU A 419 -26.50 7.77 -16.50
N ALA A 420 -27.10 6.59 -16.39
CA ALA A 420 -28.51 6.38 -16.69
C ALA A 420 -29.46 7.12 -15.72
N ARG A 421 -28.95 7.64 -14.59
CA ARG A 421 -29.69 8.45 -13.62
C ARG A 421 -29.34 9.93 -13.84
N PRO A 422 -30.25 10.75 -14.40
CA PRO A 422 -29.93 12.10 -14.84
C PRO A 422 -29.28 12.95 -13.74
N ALA A 423 -28.14 13.54 -14.09
CA ALA A 423 -27.36 14.42 -13.24
C ALA A 423 -26.89 13.82 -11.90
N LEU A 424 -26.97 12.49 -11.66
CA LEU A 424 -26.56 11.90 -10.39
C LEU A 424 -25.03 11.92 -10.19
N LEU A 425 -24.29 11.51 -11.23
CA LEU A 425 -22.84 11.41 -11.22
C LEU A 425 -22.19 12.76 -11.54
N LYS A 426 -21.27 13.22 -10.69
CA LYS A 426 -20.65 14.56 -10.80
C LYS A 426 -19.13 14.53 -10.89
N LEU A 427 -18.48 13.54 -10.30
CA LEU A 427 -17.03 13.43 -10.23
C LEU A 427 -16.61 11.95 -10.29
N ILE A 428 -15.46 11.70 -10.91
CA ILE A 428 -14.79 10.40 -10.90
C ILE A 428 -13.45 10.55 -10.18
N HIS A 429 -13.23 9.73 -9.15
CA HIS A 429 -11.89 9.43 -8.70
C HIS A 429 -11.35 8.28 -9.57
N PHE A 430 -10.34 8.60 -10.39
CA PHE A 430 -9.84 7.79 -11.50
C PHE A 430 -8.60 7.01 -11.08
N ASN A 431 -8.83 6.03 -10.22
CA ASN A 431 -7.79 5.25 -9.55
C ASN A 431 -7.79 3.80 -10.05
N ASP A 432 -6.62 3.29 -10.43
CA ASP A 432 -6.45 1.85 -10.63
C ASP A 432 -6.38 1.16 -9.25
N SER A 433 -6.57 -0.15 -9.17
CA SER A 433 -6.61 -0.89 -7.90
C SER A 433 -5.43 -1.84 -7.75
N LEU A 434 -4.65 -1.70 -6.68
CA LEU A 434 -3.65 -2.70 -6.31
C LEU A 434 -4.30 -3.97 -5.74
N GLY A 435 -5.49 -3.83 -5.15
CA GLY A 435 -6.32 -4.93 -4.67
C GLY A 435 -6.99 -5.69 -5.81
N GLY A 436 -7.32 -6.96 -5.58
CA GLY A 436 -8.15 -7.73 -6.51
C GLY A 436 -9.62 -7.29 -6.48
N CYS A 437 -10.39 -7.65 -7.51
CA CYS A 437 -11.82 -7.41 -7.57
C CYS A 437 -12.52 -8.10 -6.38
N GLY A 438 -13.33 -7.38 -5.63
CA GLY A 438 -14.02 -7.91 -4.44
C GLY A 438 -13.12 -8.08 -3.21
N SER A 439 -11.90 -7.54 -3.21
CA SER A 439 -10.96 -7.66 -2.09
C SER A 439 -11.38 -6.91 -0.84
N CYS A 440 -12.28 -5.93 -0.95
CA CYS A 440 -12.60 -4.96 0.11
C CYS A 440 -11.35 -4.23 0.64
N VAL A 441 -10.35 -4.01 -0.21
CA VAL A 441 -9.11 -3.30 0.11
C VAL A 441 -9.03 -2.02 -0.71
N ASP A 442 -9.19 -0.89 -0.05
CA ASP A 442 -8.81 0.43 -0.56
C ASP A 442 -7.28 0.58 -0.61
N ARG A 443 -6.70 0.28 -1.78
CA ARG A 443 -5.29 0.46 -2.12
C ARG A 443 -5.18 0.85 -3.59
N HIS A 444 -4.97 2.14 -3.84
CA HIS A 444 -4.84 2.67 -5.19
C HIS A 444 -3.52 2.20 -5.84
N ALA A 445 -3.56 2.05 -7.16
CA ALA A 445 -2.39 1.85 -8.00
C ALA A 445 -2.31 2.99 -9.03
N SER A 446 -1.10 3.23 -9.55
CA SER A 446 -0.94 4.10 -10.72
C SER A 446 -1.74 3.56 -11.90
N ILE A 447 -2.25 4.45 -12.75
CA ILE A 447 -3.10 4.11 -13.89
C ILE A 447 -2.45 3.03 -14.76
N GLY A 448 -3.14 1.91 -14.89
CA GLY A 448 -2.75 0.75 -15.69
C GLY A 448 -1.69 -0.16 -15.07
N ALA A 449 -1.21 0.16 -13.87
CA ALA A 449 -0.30 -0.67 -13.09
C ALA A 449 -1.04 -1.56 -12.06
N GLY A 450 -2.37 -1.44 -11.96
CA GLY A 450 -3.21 -2.23 -11.08
C GLY A 450 -4.03 -3.31 -11.81
N ASN A 451 -5.01 -3.84 -11.10
CA ASN A 451 -5.87 -4.94 -11.54
C ASN A 451 -7.07 -4.47 -12.38
N ILE A 452 -7.40 -3.17 -12.41
CA ILE A 452 -8.32 -2.63 -13.43
C ILE A 452 -7.58 -2.57 -14.77
N GLY A 453 -6.31 -2.16 -14.72
CA GLY A 453 -5.37 -2.25 -15.84
C GLY A 453 -5.61 -1.21 -16.93
N MET A 454 -4.63 -1.04 -17.81
CA MET A 454 -4.58 0.08 -18.77
C MET A 454 -5.79 0.09 -19.73
N GLU A 455 -6.27 -1.07 -20.16
CA GLU A 455 -7.43 -1.18 -21.04
C GLU A 455 -8.72 -0.72 -20.35
N GLY A 456 -8.96 -1.18 -19.11
CA GLY A 456 -10.11 -0.76 -18.32
C GLY A 456 -10.08 0.73 -18.00
N MET A 457 -8.92 1.24 -17.60
CA MET A 457 -8.73 2.67 -17.34
C MET A 457 -8.98 3.52 -18.59
N ARG A 458 -8.50 3.10 -19.78
CA ARG A 458 -8.79 3.80 -21.04
C ARG A 458 -10.29 3.85 -21.32
N ALA A 459 -10.99 2.73 -21.24
CA ALA A 459 -12.43 2.67 -21.52
C ALA A 459 -13.24 3.57 -20.57
N ILE A 460 -12.83 3.64 -19.29
CA ILE A 460 -13.41 4.56 -18.31
C ILE A 460 -13.14 6.01 -18.71
N ALA A 461 -11.89 6.37 -19.07
CA ALA A 461 -11.53 7.74 -19.44
C ALA A 461 -12.31 8.23 -20.67
N GLU A 462 -12.45 7.39 -21.68
CA GLU A 462 -13.26 7.66 -22.88
C GLU A 462 -14.73 7.90 -22.52
N THR A 463 -15.33 7.00 -21.74
CA THR A 463 -16.74 7.06 -21.33
C THR A 463 -17.03 8.32 -20.50
N CYS A 464 -16.19 8.59 -19.51
CA CYS A 464 -16.35 9.75 -18.64
C CYS A 464 -16.12 11.06 -19.39
N SER A 465 -15.14 11.11 -20.30
CA SER A 465 -14.90 12.30 -21.13
C SER A 465 -16.05 12.57 -22.10
N ALA A 466 -16.61 11.54 -22.73
CA ALA A 466 -17.77 11.67 -23.60
C ALA A 466 -18.99 12.20 -22.84
N ALA A 467 -19.14 11.83 -21.56
CA ALA A 467 -20.17 12.34 -20.67
C ALA A 467 -19.85 13.72 -20.04
N GLY A 468 -18.67 14.30 -20.30
CA GLY A 468 -18.24 15.57 -19.72
C GLY A 468 -17.94 15.52 -18.22
N LEU A 469 -17.65 14.34 -17.69
CA LEU A 469 -17.34 14.14 -16.28
C LEU A 469 -15.87 14.49 -15.97
N PRO A 470 -15.61 15.29 -14.92
CA PRO A 470 -14.25 15.50 -14.44
C PRO A 470 -13.70 14.22 -13.80
N MET A 471 -12.42 13.98 -14.03
CA MET A 471 -11.67 12.85 -13.49
C MET A 471 -10.46 13.35 -12.71
N ILE A 472 -10.26 12.83 -11.51
CA ILE A 472 -9.19 13.21 -10.59
C ILE A 472 -8.48 11.94 -10.10
N ILE A 473 -7.16 11.92 -10.15
CA ILE A 473 -6.33 10.85 -9.56
C ILE A 473 -6.01 11.21 -8.11
N GLU A 474 -5.98 10.22 -7.22
CA GLU A 474 -5.71 10.39 -5.80
C GLU A 474 -4.39 9.75 -5.34
#